data_AF-A0A421JMD8-F1
#
_entry.id   AF-A0A421JMD8-F1
#
_cell.length_a   1.000
_cell.length_b   1.000
_cell.length_c   1.000
_cell.angle_alpha   90.00
_cell.angle_beta   90.00
_cell.angle_gamma   90.00
#
_symmetry.space_group_name_H-M   'P 1'
#
loop_
_entity.id
_entity.type
_entity.pdbx_description
1 polymer ?
#
loop_
_entity_poly.entity_id
_entity_poly.type
_entity_poly.pdbx_seq_one_letter_code
_entity_poly.pdbx_strand_id
1 'polypeptide(L)'
;MLCPESDIAKDNPFASACPSSSINLILYPNQAYLRIRKGITSTSNILSHLNQIHKCRICTVNRRLYKLGKIKLYHSIYVNTSYRYQIQNSPIIYTNFNIKFTIVNIKDSLEWLHTNSNINFIKKMVFGVDHRMFYCSIFQTCHTPQNYHSTELFLSKGYAIPVLHKSQKLPWVNKITVYVEHVKNLDLLKIASFCGLKEFIIEFYIKNELDKLLSIGLKDLPIKRLSISFSKNLKTKFSLSRIKEIFSLKILATFQLHFIKRYSKENIYVIPCHTLMSMNQNKFLEYDFPIE
;
A
#
# COMPACT_ATOMS: atom_id res chain seq x y z
N MET A 1 35.46 34.28 10.71
CA MET A 1 35.29 33.60 9.41
C MET A 1 33.92 32.94 9.44
N LEU A 2 32.90 33.68 9.02
CA LEU A 2 31.48 33.30 9.12
C LEU A 2 31.15 32.33 7.98
N CYS A 3 30.65 31.14 8.30
CA CYS A 3 30.04 30.26 7.31
C CYS A 3 28.65 30.81 6.96
N PRO A 4 28.25 30.86 5.69
CA PRO A 4 26.95 31.39 5.31
C PRO A 4 25.85 30.40 5.69
N GLU A 5 25.04 30.79 6.67
CA GLU A 5 23.72 30.21 6.93
C GLU A 5 22.74 30.72 5.86
N SER A 6 22.58 30.02 4.73
CA SER A 6 21.42 30.32 3.85
C SER A 6 21.02 29.25 2.82
N ASP A 7 21.85 28.26 2.49
CA ASP A 7 21.50 27.29 1.43
C ASP A 7 21.03 25.91 1.93
N ILE A 8 21.16 25.62 3.24
CA ILE A 8 20.86 24.28 3.79
C ILE A 8 19.35 24.05 3.98
N ALA A 9 18.54 25.10 4.08
CA ALA A 9 17.11 25.01 4.38
C ALA A 9 16.22 24.79 3.14
N LYS A 10 16.65 25.21 1.94
CA LYS A 10 15.78 25.20 0.75
C LYS A 10 15.56 23.79 0.14
N ASP A 11 16.47 22.86 0.38
CA ASP A 11 16.45 21.52 -0.24
C ASP A 11 15.97 20.39 0.70
N ASN A 12 15.50 20.73 1.91
CA ASN A 12 15.12 19.71 2.90
C ASN A 12 13.60 19.67 3.14
N PRO A 13 12.84 18.81 2.43
CA PRO A 13 11.40 18.67 2.62
C PRO A 13 11.02 18.13 4.01
N PHE A 14 11.99 17.71 4.84
CA PHE A 14 11.75 17.22 6.20
C PHE A 14 11.80 18.33 7.27
N ALA A 15 12.11 19.58 6.90
CA ALA A 15 12.22 20.69 7.84
C ALA A 15 10.85 21.05 8.47
N SER A 16 9.75 20.92 7.74
CA SER A 16 8.38 21.18 8.22
C SER A 16 7.81 20.10 9.15
N ALA A 17 8.47 18.94 9.25
CA ALA A 17 8.08 17.85 10.13
C ALA A 17 8.77 17.91 11.51
N CYS A 18 9.70 18.84 11.71
CA CYS A 18 10.23 19.17 13.02
C CYS A 18 9.37 20.32 13.61
N PRO A 19 8.65 20.11 14.74
CA PRO A 19 7.97 21.22 15.38
C PRO A 19 9.01 22.27 15.76
N SER A 20 8.81 23.49 15.26
CA SER A 20 9.55 24.68 15.64
C SER A 20 9.18 25.05 17.08
N SER A 21 9.68 24.29 18.05
CA SER A 21 9.87 24.82 19.40
C SER A 21 11.23 25.51 19.41
N SER A 22 11.19 26.84 19.47
CA SER A 22 12.31 27.71 19.80
C SER A 22 12.83 27.33 21.18
N ILE A 23 13.68 26.33 21.24
CA ILE A 23 14.50 26.01 22.41
C ILE A 23 15.84 26.69 22.15
N ASN A 24 16.07 27.81 22.82
CA ASN A 24 17.40 28.38 23.00
C ASN A 24 18.27 27.32 23.67
N LEU A 25 19.10 26.65 22.88
CA LEU A 25 20.15 25.77 23.41
C LEU A 25 21.38 26.62 23.66
N ILE A 26 21.58 26.96 24.93
CA ILE A 26 22.88 27.36 25.47
C ILE A 26 23.83 26.19 25.18
N LEU A 27 24.68 26.35 24.17
CA LEU A 27 25.79 25.46 23.92
C LEU A 27 26.85 25.72 25.00
N TYR A 28 27.02 24.79 25.93
CA TYR A 28 28.18 24.79 26.81
C TYR A 28 29.46 24.69 25.96
N PRO A 29 30.41 25.63 26.08
CA PRO A 29 31.55 25.76 25.17
C PRO A 29 32.72 24.84 25.58
N ASN A 30 32.44 23.58 25.90
CA ASN A 30 33.47 22.64 26.32
C ASN A 30 33.13 21.20 25.93
N GLN A 31 33.33 20.83 24.66
CA GLN A 31 33.57 19.43 24.30
C GLN A 31 34.59 19.32 23.15
N ALA A 32 35.63 18.56 23.45
CA ALA A 32 36.69 18.18 22.53
C ALA A 32 36.12 17.68 21.20
N TYR A 33 36.63 18.23 20.10
CA TYR A 33 36.39 17.71 18.77
C TYR A 33 36.77 16.23 18.73
N LEU A 34 35.76 15.37 18.68
CA LEU A 34 35.90 13.95 18.34
C LEU A 34 36.52 13.87 16.95
N ARG A 35 37.85 13.82 16.90
CA ARG A 35 38.64 13.54 15.69
C ARG A 35 38.48 12.06 15.39
N ILE A 36 37.28 11.67 14.95
CA ILE A 36 36.96 10.31 14.52
C ILE A 36 37.91 10.01 13.35
N ARG A 37 38.94 9.18 13.62
CA ARG A 37 39.88 8.71 12.60
C ARG A 37 39.10 8.10 11.43
N LYS A 38 39.67 8.24 10.22
CA LYS A 38 39.13 7.92 8.87
C LYS A 38 38.63 6.47 8.64
N GLY A 39 38.12 5.76 9.63
CA GLY A 39 37.32 4.56 9.41
C GLY A 39 35.94 4.96 8.90
N ILE A 40 35.70 4.85 7.59
CA ILE A 40 34.37 5.06 6.97
C ILE A 40 33.30 4.18 7.64
N THR A 41 33.72 3.03 8.16
CA THR A 41 32.91 2.08 8.93
C THR A 41 32.35 2.66 10.23
N SER A 42 33.07 3.53 10.96
CA SER A 42 32.58 4.03 12.26
C SER A 42 31.41 5.00 12.10
N THR A 43 31.54 5.98 11.20
CA THR A 43 30.51 7.02 11.02
C THR A 43 29.21 6.51 10.39
N SER A 44 29.30 5.59 9.42
CA SER A 44 28.12 4.97 8.80
C SER A 44 27.38 4.07 9.79
N ASN A 45 28.13 3.33 10.63
CA ASN A 45 27.57 2.48 11.68
C ASN A 45 26.92 3.30 12.79
N ILE A 46 27.48 4.43 13.19
CA ILE A 46 26.82 5.31 14.17
C ILE A 46 25.47 5.81 13.61
N LEU A 47 25.46 6.31 12.38
CA LEU A 47 24.24 6.81 11.73
C LEU A 47 23.14 5.73 11.58
N SER A 48 23.50 4.45 11.47
CA SER A 48 22.51 3.38 11.36
C SER A 48 21.78 3.07 12.66
N HIS A 49 22.26 3.55 13.81
CA HIS A 49 21.61 3.36 15.12
C HIS A 49 20.82 4.60 15.57
N LEU A 50 20.80 5.65 14.76
CA LEU A 50 20.10 6.89 15.08
C LEU A 50 18.70 6.91 14.47
N ASN A 51 17.73 7.48 15.21
CA ASN A 51 16.43 7.81 14.65
C ASN A 51 16.52 9.03 13.70
N GLN A 52 15.42 9.31 13.00
CA GLN A 52 15.33 10.40 12.02
C GLN A 52 15.75 11.76 12.59
N ILE A 53 15.31 12.11 13.81
CA ILE A 53 15.59 13.42 14.41
C ILE A 53 17.08 13.60 14.67
N HIS A 54 17.75 12.58 15.22
CA HIS A 54 19.18 12.64 15.47
C HIS A 54 20.01 12.64 14.19
N LYS A 55 19.57 11.91 13.15
CA LYS A 55 20.19 12.01 11.82
C LYS A 55 20.11 13.45 11.28
N CYS A 56 18.95 14.09 11.37
CA CYS A 56 18.78 15.49 10.96
C CYS A 56 19.71 16.45 11.73
N ARG A 57 19.85 16.27 13.05
CA ARG A 57 20.78 17.07 13.87
C ARG A 57 22.23 16.86 13.46
N ILE A 58 22.66 15.63 13.20
CA ILE A 58 24.04 15.34 12.77
C ILE A 58 24.33 15.93 11.37
N CYS A 59 23.33 16.02 10.50
CA CYS A 59 23.47 16.63 9.19
C CYS A 59 23.89 18.12 9.25
N THR A 60 23.67 18.83 10.35
CA THR A 60 24.06 20.24 10.48
C THR A 60 25.52 20.45 10.88
N VAL A 61 26.20 19.39 11.35
CA VAL A 61 27.56 19.50 11.92
C VAL A 61 28.63 19.77 10.85
N ASN A 62 28.61 19.03 9.73
CA ASN A 62 29.52 19.27 8.61
C ASN A 62 29.03 18.63 7.29
N ARG A 63 29.62 19.06 6.17
CA ARG A 63 29.25 18.62 4.81
C ARG A 63 29.35 17.10 4.58
N ARG A 64 30.31 16.41 5.22
CA ARG A 64 30.46 14.96 5.08
C ARG A 64 29.33 14.23 5.80
N LEU A 65 29.01 14.64 7.03
CA LEU A 65 27.90 14.09 7.81
C LEU A 65 26.55 14.42 7.17
N TYR A 66 26.40 15.61 6.58
CA TYR A 66 25.25 15.97 5.76
C TYR A 66 25.02 14.96 4.63
N LYS A 67 26.05 14.68 3.81
CA LYS A 67 25.93 13.71 2.70
C LYS A 67 25.55 12.31 3.18
N LEU A 68 26.21 11.82 4.24
CA LEU A 68 25.95 10.48 4.77
C LEU A 68 24.57 10.38 5.43
N GLY A 69 24.19 11.37 6.24
CA GLY A 69 22.89 11.43 6.89
C GLY A 69 21.75 11.56 5.87
N LYS A 70 21.95 12.36 4.83
CA LYS A 70 21.00 12.47 3.70
C LYS A 70 20.78 11.13 3.00
N ILE A 71 21.83 10.40 2.63
CA ILE A 71 21.69 9.05 2.06
C ILE A 71 20.92 8.13 3.01
N LYS A 72 21.23 8.15 4.31
CA LYS A 72 20.56 7.30 5.31
C LYS A 72 19.09 7.67 5.53
N LEU A 73 18.74 8.95 5.50
CA LEU A 73 17.36 9.42 5.63
C LEU A 73 16.51 8.99 4.42
N TYR A 74 17.03 9.13 3.21
CA TYR A 74 16.26 8.75 2.01
C TYR A 74 16.26 7.23 1.74
N HIS A 75 17.16 6.44 2.33
CA HIS A 75 17.33 5.01 2.00
C HIS A 75 16.07 4.17 2.18
N SER A 76 15.36 4.34 3.29
CA SER A 76 14.14 3.60 3.64
C SER A 76 13.09 4.56 4.16
N ILE A 77 12.03 4.77 3.37
CA ILE A 77 10.96 5.72 3.70
C ILE A 77 9.70 4.94 4.09
N TYR A 78 9.09 5.33 5.20
CA TYR A 78 7.75 4.93 5.56
C TYR A 78 6.81 6.11 5.37
N VAL A 79 5.89 5.99 4.41
CA VAL A 79 4.90 7.01 4.12
C VAL A 79 3.63 6.68 4.90
N ASN A 80 3.33 7.46 5.92
CA ASN A 80 2.06 7.35 6.62
C ASN A 80 1.02 8.24 5.93
N THR A 81 0.00 7.63 5.33
CA THR A 81 -1.09 8.35 4.66
C THR A 81 -2.29 8.57 5.58
N SER A 82 -2.21 8.17 6.85
CA SER A 82 -3.30 8.39 7.80
C SER A 82 -3.33 9.84 8.26
N TYR A 83 -4.41 10.55 7.93
CA TYR A 83 -4.66 11.91 8.43
C TYR A 83 -5.00 11.93 9.93
N ARG A 84 -5.57 10.83 10.46
CA ARG A 84 -6.00 10.73 11.85
C ARG A 84 -4.89 10.30 12.79
N TYR A 85 -4.01 9.42 12.32
CA TYR A 85 -3.01 8.77 13.16
C TYR A 85 -1.61 9.08 12.63
N GLN A 86 -1.14 10.29 12.89
CA GLN A 86 0.23 10.65 12.57
C GLN A 86 1.19 9.85 13.45
N ILE A 87 2.19 9.23 12.82
CA ILE A 87 3.25 8.56 13.56
C ILE A 87 4.16 9.63 14.11
N GLN A 88 4.24 9.71 15.43
CA GLN A 88 5.11 10.66 16.10
C GLN A 88 6.58 10.26 15.93
N ASN A 89 7.37 11.23 15.49
CA ASN A 89 8.83 11.17 15.56
C ASN A 89 9.26 11.96 16.79
N SER A 90 10.03 11.33 17.67
CA SER A 90 10.53 11.97 18.90
C SER A 90 11.97 11.54 19.16
N PRO A 91 12.84 12.43 19.71
CA PRO A 91 14.22 12.08 20.00
C PRO A 91 14.34 10.91 20.98
N ILE A 92 13.35 10.68 21.84
CA ILE A 92 13.38 9.58 22.81
C ILE A 92 12.88 8.24 22.25
N ILE A 93 12.32 8.21 21.03
CA ILE A 93 11.79 6.98 20.42
C ILE A 93 12.87 6.31 19.57
N TYR A 94 13.31 5.12 20.01
CA TYR A 94 14.33 4.30 19.37
C TYR A 94 13.87 2.86 19.16
N THR A 95 12.75 2.70 18.45
CA THR A 95 12.34 1.37 18.01
C THR A 95 13.12 0.96 16.76
N ASN A 96 13.21 -0.34 16.49
CA ASN A 96 13.73 -0.85 15.22
C ASN A 96 13.04 -0.20 14.01
N PHE A 97 11.76 0.17 14.14
CA PHE A 97 11.02 0.88 13.11
C PHE A 97 11.54 2.31 12.89
N ASN A 98 11.67 3.13 13.95
CA ASN A 98 12.13 4.53 13.85
C ASN A 98 13.62 4.67 13.51
N ILE A 99 14.43 3.64 13.79
CA ILE A 99 15.84 3.59 13.38
C ILE A 99 15.95 3.25 11.89
N LYS A 100 15.13 2.30 11.42
CA LYS A 100 15.16 1.76 10.05
C LYS A 100 14.51 2.68 9.03
N PHE A 101 13.37 3.28 9.37
CA PHE A 101 12.59 4.09 8.44
C PHE A 101 12.64 5.58 8.78
N THR A 102 12.70 6.39 7.74
CA THR A 102 12.34 7.81 7.78
C THR A 102 10.85 7.91 7.56
N ILE A 103 10.14 8.42 8.56
CA ILE A 103 8.69 8.51 8.57
C ILE A 103 8.29 9.85 7.97
N VAL A 104 7.42 9.77 6.96
CA VAL A 104 6.80 10.92 6.30
C VAL A 104 5.31 10.83 6.54
N ASN A 105 4.79 11.70 7.40
CA ASN A 105 3.34 11.85 7.59
C ASN A 105 2.82 12.77 6.50
N ILE A 106 2.13 12.19 5.52
CA ILE A 106 1.69 12.93 4.34
C ILE A 106 0.24 13.36 4.53
N LYS A 107 0.01 14.66 4.35
CA LYS A 107 -1.34 15.25 4.20
C LYS A 107 -1.71 15.46 2.73
N ASP A 108 -0.71 15.75 1.89
CA ASP A 108 -0.89 16.19 0.49
C ASP A 108 -0.41 15.14 -0.53
N SER A 109 -0.42 15.44 -1.84
CA SER A 109 0.04 14.50 -2.86
C SER A 109 1.55 14.21 -2.76
N LEU A 110 1.97 13.06 -3.28
CA LEU A 110 3.38 12.63 -3.36
C LEU A 110 4.16 13.30 -4.49
N GLU A 111 3.66 14.41 -5.06
CA GLU A 111 4.27 15.09 -6.21
C GLU A 111 5.73 15.48 -5.97
N TRP A 112 6.09 15.78 -4.72
CA TRP A 112 7.46 16.07 -4.34
C TRP A 112 8.45 14.94 -4.66
N LEU A 113 8.00 13.68 -4.75
CA LEU A 113 8.89 12.59 -5.17
C LEU A 113 9.38 12.77 -6.60
N HIS A 114 8.54 13.29 -7.50
CA HIS A 114 8.89 13.46 -8.91
C HIS A 114 9.87 14.59 -9.15
N THR A 115 9.86 15.61 -8.28
CA THR A 115 10.73 16.79 -8.41
C THR A 115 12.01 16.68 -7.57
N ASN A 116 12.09 15.72 -6.64
CA ASN A 116 13.19 15.62 -5.70
C ASN A 116 14.38 14.85 -6.29
N SER A 117 15.50 15.56 -6.48
CA SER A 117 16.77 15.00 -6.98
C SER A 117 17.35 13.85 -6.13
N ASN A 118 16.86 13.66 -4.90
CA ASN A 118 17.30 12.64 -3.97
C ASN A 118 16.54 11.31 -4.11
N ILE A 119 15.60 11.20 -5.06
CA ILE A 119 14.84 9.97 -5.30
C ILE A 119 15.76 8.76 -5.55
N ASN A 120 16.93 8.99 -6.15
CA ASN A 120 17.94 7.97 -6.44
C ASN A 120 18.53 7.31 -5.18
N PHE A 121 18.41 7.95 -4.00
CA PHE A 121 18.85 7.36 -2.73
C PHE A 121 17.82 6.42 -2.12
N ILE A 122 16.57 6.48 -2.57
CA ILE A 122 15.48 5.64 -2.06
C ILE A 122 15.69 4.20 -2.57
N LYS A 123 15.89 3.27 -1.64
CA LYS A 123 15.98 1.83 -1.93
C LYS A 123 14.76 1.06 -1.48
N LYS A 124 14.00 1.62 -0.54
CA LYS A 124 12.78 1.02 -0.02
C LYS A 124 11.77 2.11 0.34
N MET A 125 10.54 1.92 -0.10
CA MET A 125 9.40 2.72 0.34
C MET A 125 8.30 1.79 0.82
N VAL A 126 7.71 2.09 1.97
CA VAL A 126 6.59 1.35 2.56
C VAL A 126 5.49 2.33 2.83
N PHE A 127 4.27 2.01 2.42
CA PHE A 127 3.11 2.84 2.67
C PHE A 127 2.32 2.28 3.85
N GLY A 128 2.23 3.07 4.91
CA GLY A 128 1.28 2.90 5.99
C GLY A 128 -0.09 3.35 5.51
N VAL A 129 -0.83 2.41 4.95
CA VAL A 129 -2.11 2.68 4.31
C VAL A 129 -3.22 2.65 5.35
N ASP A 130 -3.88 3.79 5.56
CA ASP A 130 -5.30 3.77 5.91
C ASP A 130 -6.05 3.46 4.62
N HIS A 131 -6.63 2.25 4.53
CA HIS A 131 -7.24 1.66 3.32
C HIS A 131 -8.14 2.61 2.51
N ARG A 132 -8.66 3.67 3.14
CA ARG A 132 -9.51 4.67 2.47
C ARG A 132 -8.77 5.54 1.44
N MET A 133 -7.49 5.83 1.63
CA MET A 133 -6.82 6.91 0.87
C MET A 133 -5.89 6.40 -0.23
N PHE A 134 -5.31 5.21 -0.08
CA PHE A 134 -4.32 4.69 -1.03
C PHE A 134 -4.93 4.33 -2.38
N TYR A 135 -6.14 3.77 -2.38
CA TYR A 135 -6.87 3.48 -3.61
C TYR A 135 -7.30 4.75 -4.36
N CYS A 136 -7.57 5.86 -3.67
CA CYS A 136 -7.89 7.11 -4.34
C CYS A 136 -6.63 7.80 -4.89
N SER A 137 -5.57 7.91 -4.10
CA SER A 137 -4.44 8.82 -4.43
C SER A 137 -3.44 8.27 -5.45
N ILE A 138 -3.25 6.94 -5.56
CA ILE A 138 -2.41 6.36 -6.62
C ILE A 138 -3.17 6.23 -7.94
N PHE A 139 -4.48 5.99 -7.89
CA PHE A 139 -5.26 5.70 -9.09
C PHE A 139 -6.02 6.91 -9.65
N GLN A 140 -6.19 8.01 -8.90
CA GLN A 140 -6.80 9.24 -9.42
C GLN A 140 -5.87 10.05 -10.32
N THR A 141 -4.54 9.90 -10.23
CA THR A 141 -3.60 10.80 -10.92
C THR A 141 -2.97 10.21 -12.19
N CYS A 142 -3.19 8.94 -12.50
CA CYS A 142 -2.68 8.34 -13.73
C CYS A 142 -3.79 7.64 -14.51
N HIS A 143 -4.68 8.40 -15.15
CA HIS A 143 -5.59 7.90 -16.19
C HIS A 143 -4.84 7.42 -17.45
N THR A 144 -3.78 6.62 -17.28
CA THR A 144 -3.17 5.97 -18.43
C THR A 144 -4.15 4.92 -18.93
N PRO A 145 -4.67 5.04 -20.17
CA PRO A 145 -5.57 4.03 -20.72
C PRO A 145 -4.88 2.67 -20.65
N GLN A 146 -5.64 1.64 -20.25
CA GLN A 146 -5.09 0.29 -20.20
C GLN A 146 -4.71 -0.16 -21.60
N ASN A 147 -3.46 -0.59 -21.73
CA ASN A 147 -2.95 -1.13 -22.98
C ASN A 147 -3.75 -2.39 -23.34
N TYR A 148 -4.24 -2.46 -24.58
CA TYR A 148 -4.94 -3.62 -25.12
C TYR A 148 -4.13 -4.92 -24.94
N HIS A 149 -2.80 -4.84 -25.01
CA HIS A 149 -1.89 -5.98 -24.84
C HIS A 149 -1.51 -6.27 -23.38
N SER A 150 -2.11 -5.59 -22.41
CA SER A 150 -1.83 -5.83 -21.00
C SER A 150 -2.30 -7.22 -20.58
N THR A 151 -1.46 -7.97 -19.88
CA THR A 151 -1.83 -9.25 -19.28
C THR A 151 -2.65 -9.07 -18.00
N GLU A 152 -2.54 -7.89 -17.39
CA GLU A 152 -3.26 -7.52 -16.17
C GLU A 152 -4.18 -6.32 -16.46
N LEU A 153 -5.45 -6.43 -16.05
CA LEU A 153 -6.44 -5.36 -16.17
C LEU A 153 -7.01 -4.96 -14.80
N PHE A 154 -7.43 -3.70 -14.70
CA PHE A 154 -8.05 -3.12 -13.51
C PHE A 154 -9.40 -2.49 -13.88
N LEU A 155 -10.50 -2.93 -13.30
CA LEU A 155 -11.83 -2.39 -13.62
C LEU A 155 -12.35 -1.55 -12.47
N SER A 156 -12.50 -0.24 -12.70
CA SER A 156 -13.03 0.72 -11.72
C SER A 156 -13.71 1.90 -12.43
N LYS A 157 -14.08 2.97 -11.68
CA LYS A 157 -14.79 4.13 -12.22
C LYS A 157 -14.08 4.78 -13.41
N GLY A 158 -12.74 4.79 -13.38
CA GLY A 158 -11.89 5.42 -14.39
C GLY A 158 -11.27 4.45 -15.40
N TYR A 159 -11.48 3.14 -15.22
CA TYR A 159 -10.85 2.12 -16.06
C TYR A 159 -11.89 1.12 -16.53
N ALA A 160 -12.15 1.15 -17.83
CA ALA A 160 -12.99 0.18 -18.51
C ALA A 160 -12.12 -0.79 -19.33
N ILE A 161 -12.72 -1.92 -19.69
CA ILE A 161 -12.11 -2.84 -20.66
C ILE A 161 -12.01 -2.09 -21.99
N PRO A 162 -10.83 -2.06 -22.64
CA PRO A 162 -10.66 -1.47 -23.96
C PRO A 162 -11.76 -1.94 -24.93
N VAL A 163 -12.23 -1.04 -25.79
CA VAL A 163 -13.32 -1.36 -26.73
C VAL A 163 -12.92 -2.58 -27.56
N LEU A 164 -13.64 -3.68 -27.38
CA LEU A 164 -13.45 -4.90 -28.15
C LEU A 164 -14.25 -4.78 -29.44
N HIS A 165 -13.58 -4.97 -30.58
CA HIS A 165 -14.28 -5.17 -31.83
C HIS A 165 -14.87 -6.59 -31.83
N LYS A 166 -16.20 -6.69 -31.64
CA LYS A 166 -16.96 -7.96 -31.63
C LYS A 166 -16.62 -8.89 -30.46
N SER A 167 -17.09 -10.14 -30.53
CA SER A 167 -16.90 -11.28 -29.61
C SER A 167 -15.46 -11.79 -29.53
N GLN A 168 -14.48 -10.89 -29.65
CA GLN A 168 -13.07 -11.20 -29.59
C GLN A 168 -12.70 -11.68 -28.18
N LYS A 169 -12.17 -12.90 -28.11
CA LYS A 169 -11.63 -13.46 -26.88
C LYS A 169 -10.29 -12.77 -26.56
N LEU A 170 -10.03 -12.50 -25.28
CA LEU A 170 -8.73 -12.00 -24.81
C LEU A 170 -7.97 -13.10 -24.06
N PRO A 171 -7.24 -13.98 -24.79
CA PRO A 171 -6.52 -15.10 -24.16
C PRO A 171 -5.27 -14.65 -23.38
N TRP A 172 -4.73 -13.46 -23.64
CA TRP A 172 -3.51 -12.97 -22.96
C TRP A 172 -3.78 -12.35 -21.60
N VAL A 173 -5.02 -11.92 -21.32
CA VAL A 173 -5.39 -11.36 -20.02
C VAL A 173 -5.48 -12.51 -19.02
N ASN A 174 -4.51 -12.55 -18.10
CA ASN A 174 -4.35 -13.63 -17.14
C ASN A 174 -4.74 -13.21 -15.72
N LYS A 175 -4.83 -11.90 -15.44
CA LYS A 175 -5.18 -11.35 -14.14
C LYS A 175 -6.09 -10.14 -14.25
N ILE A 176 -7.12 -10.09 -13.40
CA ILE A 176 -8.02 -8.95 -13.33
C ILE A 176 -8.33 -8.59 -11.89
N THR A 177 -8.33 -7.28 -11.61
CA THR A 177 -8.83 -6.70 -10.37
C THR A 177 -10.09 -5.88 -10.65
N VAL A 178 -11.19 -6.15 -9.94
CA VAL A 178 -12.49 -5.49 -10.17
C VAL A 178 -13.00 -4.82 -8.90
N TYR A 179 -13.31 -3.53 -8.99
CA TYR A 179 -13.99 -2.77 -7.93
C TYR A 179 -15.47 -2.68 -8.28
N VAL A 180 -16.26 -3.65 -7.83
CA VAL A 180 -17.60 -3.93 -8.39
C VAL A 180 -18.56 -2.73 -8.28
N GLU A 181 -18.41 -1.90 -7.24
CA GLU A 181 -19.24 -0.69 -7.03
C GLU A 181 -19.11 0.31 -8.17
N HIS A 182 -17.96 0.34 -8.81
CA HIS A 182 -17.59 1.38 -9.75
C HIS A 182 -17.58 0.90 -11.21
N VAL A 183 -17.87 -0.38 -11.45
CA VAL A 183 -17.85 -0.98 -12.78
C VAL A 183 -19.27 -1.10 -13.31
N LYS A 184 -19.49 -0.65 -14.54
CA LYS A 184 -20.79 -0.78 -15.22
C LYS A 184 -21.08 -2.26 -15.48
N ASN A 185 -22.34 -2.68 -15.38
CA ASN A 185 -22.73 -4.08 -15.64
C ASN A 185 -22.29 -4.57 -17.03
N LEU A 186 -22.33 -3.70 -18.05
CA LEU A 186 -21.87 -4.03 -19.40
C LEU A 186 -20.38 -4.40 -19.44
N ASP A 187 -19.53 -3.74 -18.64
CA ASP A 187 -18.11 -4.07 -18.56
C ASP A 187 -17.88 -5.34 -17.75
N LEU A 188 -18.70 -5.60 -16.73
CA LEU A 188 -18.67 -6.88 -16.01
C LEU A 188 -18.98 -8.06 -16.93
N LEU A 189 -19.97 -7.94 -17.81
CA LEU A 189 -20.32 -9.01 -18.76
C LEU A 189 -19.18 -9.33 -19.74
N LYS A 190 -18.35 -8.36 -20.10
CA LYS A 190 -17.19 -8.58 -20.97
C LYS A 190 -16.14 -9.49 -20.32
N ILE A 191 -16.12 -9.65 -18.99
CA ILE A 191 -15.18 -10.53 -18.29
C ILE A 191 -15.31 -11.98 -18.77
N ALA A 192 -16.51 -12.40 -19.19
CA ALA A 192 -16.77 -13.71 -19.76
C ALA A 192 -15.92 -14.01 -21.03
N SER A 193 -15.42 -12.98 -21.72
CA SER A 193 -14.59 -13.13 -22.91
C SER A 193 -13.12 -13.47 -22.62
N PHE A 194 -12.71 -13.45 -21.34
CA PHE A 194 -11.32 -13.60 -20.93
C PHE A 194 -10.97 -15.07 -20.69
N CYS A 195 -10.87 -15.83 -21.78
CA CYS A 195 -10.55 -17.26 -21.72
C CYS A 195 -9.16 -17.57 -21.13
N GLY A 196 -8.28 -16.57 -21.00
CA GLY A 196 -6.97 -16.71 -20.35
C GLY A 196 -6.95 -16.42 -18.84
N LEU A 197 -8.09 -16.01 -18.26
CA LEU A 197 -8.15 -15.48 -16.90
C LEU A 197 -7.84 -16.55 -15.86
N LYS A 198 -6.68 -16.41 -15.19
CA LYS A 198 -6.20 -17.33 -14.14
C LYS A 198 -6.32 -16.74 -12.74
N GLU A 199 -6.21 -15.43 -12.60
CA GLU A 199 -6.26 -14.72 -11.32
C GLU A 199 -7.36 -13.66 -11.34
N PHE A 200 -8.27 -13.74 -10.38
CA PHE A 200 -9.40 -12.83 -10.28
C PHE A 200 -9.49 -12.25 -8.87
N ILE A 201 -9.31 -10.94 -8.78
CA ILE A 201 -9.36 -10.18 -7.54
C ILE A 201 -10.61 -9.29 -7.57
N ILE A 202 -11.43 -9.39 -6.54
CA ILE A 202 -12.72 -8.72 -6.47
C ILE A 202 -12.77 -7.92 -5.20
N GLU A 203 -13.02 -6.64 -5.33
CA GLU A 203 -13.18 -5.72 -4.23
C GLU A 203 -14.61 -5.20 -4.18
N PHE A 204 -15.28 -5.51 -3.08
CA PHE A 204 -16.64 -5.10 -2.78
C PHE A 204 -16.65 -4.03 -1.70
N TYR A 205 -17.28 -2.91 -2.00
CA TYR A 205 -17.62 -1.93 -0.98
C TYR A 205 -18.91 -2.29 -0.24
N ILE A 206 -19.88 -2.86 -0.97
CA ILE A 206 -21.19 -3.28 -0.46
C ILE A 206 -21.45 -4.72 -0.87
N LYS A 207 -21.90 -5.55 0.08
CA LYS A 207 -22.16 -6.98 -0.11
C LYS A 207 -23.19 -7.29 -1.21
N ASN A 208 -24.22 -6.46 -1.34
CA ASN A 208 -25.33 -6.69 -2.28
C ASN A 208 -24.90 -6.69 -3.75
N GLU A 209 -23.66 -6.32 -4.03
CA GLU A 209 -23.13 -6.30 -5.39
C GLU A 209 -22.55 -7.65 -5.84
N LEU A 210 -22.40 -8.62 -4.94
CA LEU A 210 -21.98 -9.97 -5.32
C LEU A 210 -22.91 -10.58 -6.38
N ASP A 211 -24.20 -10.26 -6.29
CA ASP A 211 -25.22 -10.78 -7.22
C ASP A 211 -25.04 -10.23 -8.65
N LYS A 212 -24.31 -9.11 -8.82
CA LYS A 212 -23.92 -8.62 -10.16
C LYS A 212 -23.01 -9.60 -10.89
N LEU A 213 -22.31 -10.48 -10.17
CA LEU A 213 -21.40 -11.46 -10.77
C LEU A 213 -22.11 -12.74 -11.23
N LEU A 214 -23.33 -13.02 -10.75
CA LEU A 214 -24.09 -14.23 -11.13
C LEU A 214 -24.38 -14.28 -12.63
N SER A 215 -24.62 -13.14 -13.25
CA SER A 215 -24.97 -13.04 -14.68
C SER A 215 -23.77 -13.11 -15.64
N ILE A 216 -22.54 -13.10 -15.13
CA ILE A 216 -21.33 -13.04 -15.97
C ILE A 216 -20.94 -14.43 -16.52
N GLY A 217 -21.35 -15.52 -15.85
CA GLY A 217 -20.94 -16.88 -16.25
C GLY A 217 -19.49 -17.21 -15.87
N LEU A 218 -19.02 -16.74 -14.71
CA LEU A 218 -17.63 -16.93 -14.26
C LEU A 218 -17.26 -18.39 -13.95
N LYS A 219 -18.25 -19.30 -13.85
CA LYS A 219 -18.04 -20.74 -13.63
C LYS A 219 -17.22 -21.41 -14.72
N ASP A 220 -17.32 -20.92 -15.95
CA ASP A 220 -16.70 -21.55 -17.13
C ASP A 220 -15.29 -21.01 -17.40
N LEU A 221 -14.84 -20.00 -16.63
CA LEU A 221 -13.51 -19.42 -16.78
C LEU A 221 -12.46 -20.25 -16.02
N PRO A 222 -11.22 -20.33 -16.55
CA PRO A 222 -10.14 -21.12 -15.94
C PRO A 222 -9.47 -20.41 -14.75
N ILE A 223 -10.27 -19.80 -13.87
CA ILE A 223 -9.81 -19.08 -12.70
C ILE A 223 -9.21 -20.10 -11.73
N LYS A 224 -7.91 -19.95 -11.44
CA LYS A 224 -7.17 -20.77 -10.47
C LYS A 224 -6.97 -20.05 -9.15
N ARG A 225 -6.94 -18.72 -9.16
CA ARG A 225 -6.71 -17.88 -7.98
C ARG A 225 -7.84 -16.88 -7.86
N LEU A 226 -8.60 -16.98 -6.77
CA LEU A 226 -9.72 -16.08 -6.49
C LEU A 226 -9.46 -15.36 -5.17
N SER A 227 -9.48 -14.03 -5.19
CA SER A 227 -9.41 -13.20 -3.99
C SER A 227 -10.64 -12.31 -3.93
N ILE A 228 -11.40 -12.37 -2.84
CA ILE A 228 -12.58 -11.55 -2.64
C ILE A 228 -12.39 -10.74 -1.36
N SER A 229 -12.52 -9.42 -1.47
CA SER A 229 -12.35 -8.48 -0.37
C SER A 229 -13.65 -7.70 -0.12
N PHE A 230 -14.09 -7.62 1.13
CA PHE A 230 -15.26 -6.82 1.55
C PHE A 230 -14.81 -5.70 2.48
N SER A 231 -15.08 -4.43 2.14
CA SER A 231 -14.57 -3.27 2.90
C SER A 231 -15.52 -2.70 3.96
N LYS A 232 -16.68 -3.32 4.21
CA LYS A 232 -17.67 -2.81 5.16
C LYS A 232 -18.21 -3.92 6.05
N ASN A 233 -18.56 -3.55 7.28
CA ASN A 233 -19.08 -4.44 8.31
C ASN A 233 -20.27 -5.24 7.74
N LEU A 234 -20.10 -6.54 7.57
CA LEU A 234 -21.13 -7.44 7.09
C LEU A 234 -22.14 -7.61 8.22
N LYS A 235 -23.08 -6.67 8.33
CA LYS A 235 -24.21 -6.82 9.26
C LYS A 235 -25.07 -8.05 8.94
N THR A 236 -24.92 -8.64 7.75
CA THR A 236 -25.70 -9.78 7.27
C THR A 236 -24.81 -10.98 7.01
N LYS A 237 -25.28 -12.18 7.39
CA LYS A 237 -24.56 -13.46 7.23
C LYS A 237 -24.09 -13.66 5.79
N PHE A 238 -22.78 -13.73 5.57
CA PHE A 238 -22.20 -14.00 4.27
C PHE A 238 -22.36 -15.49 3.94
N SER A 239 -23.05 -15.82 2.85
CA SER A 239 -23.23 -17.22 2.45
C SER A 239 -22.18 -17.64 1.44
N LEU A 240 -21.39 -18.66 1.80
CA LEU A 240 -20.50 -19.35 0.86
C LEU A 240 -21.25 -20.03 -0.29
N SER A 241 -22.56 -20.31 -0.15
CA SER A 241 -23.37 -20.91 -1.22
C SER A 241 -23.38 -20.02 -2.47
N ARG A 242 -23.48 -18.70 -2.30
CA ARG A 242 -23.45 -17.74 -3.41
C ARG A 242 -22.11 -17.75 -4.15
N ILE A 243 -20.99 -17.93 -3.45
CA ILE A 243 -19.69 -18.05 -4.13
C ILE A 243 -19.65 -19.33 -4.96
N LYS A 244 -20.17 -20.45 -4.44
CA LYS A 244 -20.29 -21.72 -5.18
C LYS A 244 -21.19 -21.58 -6.43
N GLU A 245 -22.18 -20.70 -6.37
CA GLU A 245 -23.05 -20.39 -7.51
C GLU A 245 -22.35 -19.56 -8.59
N ILE A 246 -21.38 -18.70 -8.21
CA ILE A 246 -20.67 -17.82 -9.14
C ILE A 246 -19.39 -18.47 -9.69
N PHE A 247 -18.67 -19.25 -8.87
CA PHE A 247 -17.34 -19.78 -9.19
C PHE A 247 -17.31 -21.30 -9.09
N SER A 248 -16.56 -21.93 -10.01
CA SER A 248 -16.24 -23.35 -9.91
C SER A 248 -15.14 -23.56 -8.86
N LEU A 249 -15.51 -23.75 -7.59
CA LEU A 249 -14.53 -23.90 -6.51
C LEU A 249 -13.63 -25.14 -6.68
N LYS A 250 -14.05 -26.14 -7.47
CA LYS A 250 -13.29 -27.37 -7.72
C LYS A 250 -11.98 -27.14 -8.49
N ILE A 251 -11.92 -26.08 -9.30
CA ILE A 251 -10.75 -25.77 -10.13
C ILE A 251 -9.82 -24.73 -9.49
N LEU A 252 -10.21 -24.13 -8.35
CA LEU A 252 -9.41 -23.13 -7.65
C LEU A 252 -8.22 -23.79 -6.95
N ALA A 253 -7.01 -23.34 -7.29
CA ALA A 253 -5.80 -23.64 -6.54
C ALA A 253 -5.73 -22.83 -5.25
N THR A 254 -6.16 -21.56 -5.28
CA THR A 254 -6.18 -20.68 -4.11
C THR A 254 -7.46 -19.87 -4.04
N PHE A 255 -8.05 -19.81 -2.84
CA PHE A 255 -9.17 -18.95 -2.53
C PHE A 255 -8.84 -18.09 -1.31
N GLN A 256 -9.01 -16.78 -1.43
CA GLN A 256 -8.78 -15.84 -0.35
C GLN A 256 -10.03 -15.00 -0.13
N LEU A 257 -10.41 -14.84 1.13
CA LEU A 257 -11.59 -14.08 1.54
C LEU A 257 -11.17 -13.08 2.61
N HIS A 258 -11.18 -11.80 2.26
CA HIS A 258 -10.74 -10.72 3.12
C HIS A 258 -11.94 -9.93 3.63
N PHE A 259 -12.02 -9.75 4.95
CA PHE A 259 -13.00 -8.86 5.57
C PHE A 259 -12.26 -7.66 6.17
N ILE A 260 -12.27 -6.56 5.42
CA ILE A 260 -11.58 -5.33 5.79
C ILE A 260 -12.53 -4.51 6.68
N LYS A 261 -12.37 -4.61 8.00
CA LYS A 261 -13.15 -3.83 8.97
C LYS A 261 -12.53 -2.43 9.10
N ARG A 262 -13.34 -1.39 8.89
CA ARG A 262 -12.92 0.03 8.82
C ARG A 262 -12.26 0.63 10.08
N TYR A 263 -12.17 -0.11 11.19
CA TYR A 263 -11.76 0.42 12.51
C TYR A 263 -11.01 -0.57 13.42
N SER A 264 -10.62 -1.77 12.96
CA SER A 264 -9.87 -2.73 13.78
C SER A 264 -8.90 -3.54 12.91
N LYS A 265 -7.87 -4.13 13.51
CA LYS A 265 -6.88 -5.02 12.85
C LYS A 265 -7.55 -5.91 11.79
N GLU A 266 -6.94 -5.98 10.61
CA GLU A 266 -7.40 -6.85 9.53
C GLU A 266 -7.48 -8.29 10.01
N ASN A 267 -8.63 -8.92 9.84
CA ASN A 267 -8.74 -10.37 9.94
C ASN A 267 -8.63 -10.92 8.51
N ILE A 268 -7.42 -11.36 8.16
CA ILE A 268 -7.17 -12.05 6.90
C ILE A 268 -7.45 -13.54 7.12
N TYR A 269 -8.48 -14.05 6.44
CA TYR A 269 -8.76 -15.48 6.45
C TYR A 269 -8.29 -16.08 5.12
N VAL A 270 -7.13 -16.74 5.16
CA VAL A 270 -6.67 -17.58 4.05
C VAL A 270 -7.27 -18.96 4.27
N ILE A 271 -8.31 -19.30 3.50
CA ILE A 271 -8.97 -20.61 3.59
C ILE A 271 -8.44 -21.49 2.45
N PRO A 272 -7.66 -22.55 2.74
CA PRO A 272 -7.23 -23.47 1.70
C PRO A 272 -8.43 -24.16 1.03
N CYS A 273 -8.38 -24.31 -0.30
CA CYS A 273 -9.52 -24.88 -1.06
C CYS A 273 -9.89 -26.30 -0.60
N HIS A 274 -8.92 -27.10 -0.15
CA HIS A 274 -9.19 -28.46 0.36
C HIS A 274 -10.03 -28.45 1.66
N THR A 275 -9.91 -27.40 2.48
CA THR A 275 -10.72 -27.20 3.70
C THR A 275 -12.18 -26.91 3.35
N LEU A 276 -12.45 -26.17 2.26
CA LEU A 276 -13.82 -25.93 1.77
C LEU A 276 -14.47 -27.17 1.15
N MET A 277 -13.65 -28.08 0.60
CA MET A 277 -14.11 -29.32 -0.04
C MET A 277 -14.43 -30.43 0.97
N SER A 278 -13.74 -30.51 2.11
CA SER A 278 -14.02 -31.54 3.14
C SER A 278 -15.25 -31.23 4.00
N MET A 279 -15.61 -29.96 4.14
CA MET A 279 -16.80 -29.51 4.87
C MET A 279 -18.13 -29.73 4.10
N ASN A 280 -18.07 -30.38 2.94
CA ASN A 280 -19.20 -30.61 2.03
C ASN A 280 -20.19 -31.69 2.54
N GLN A 281 -19.98 -32.25 3.75
CA GLN A 281 -20.94 -33.10 4.45
C GLN A 281 -21.86 -32.23 5.34
N ASN A 282 -22.82 -31.55 4.71
CA ASN A 282 -24.06 -30.99 5.29
C ASN A 282 -24.02 -30.07 6.53
N LYS A 283 -22.85 -29.59 7.00
CA LYS A 283 -22.79 -28.55 8.04
C LYS A 283 -22.44 -27.20 7.41
N PHE A 284 -23.42 -26.30 7.38
CA PHE A 284 -23.24 -24.90 7.01
C PHE A 284 -22.08 -24.30 7.82
N LEU A 285 -21.13 -23.65 7.15
CA LEU A 285 -20.32 -22.62 7.79
C LEU A 285 -21.22 -21.39 7.98
N GLU A 286 -22.12 -21.44 8.97
CA GLU A 286 -22.62 -20.22 9.57
C GLU A 286 -21.50 -19.69 10.48
N TYR A 287 -20.60 -18.91 9.88
CA TYR A 287 -19.83 -17.98 10.70
C TYR A 287 -20.78 -16.86 11.10
N ASP A 288 -21.41 -17.01 12.26
CA ASP A 288 -21.98 -15.89 12.99
C ASP A 288 -20.81 -15.05 13.47
N PHE A 289 -20.39 -14.10 12.63
CA PHE A 289 -19.43 -13.10 13.04
C PHE A 289 -20.04 -12.34 14.22
N PRO A 290 -19.37 -12.27 15.38
CA PRO A 290 -19.90 -11.57 16.53
C PRO A 290 -20.21 -10.13 16.11
N ILE A 291 -21.50 -9.79 16.19
CA ILE A 291 -21.97 -8.42 16.03
C ILE A 291 -21.67 -7.73 17.36
N GLU A 292 -20.46 -7.20 17.47
CA GLU A 292 -20.15 -6.11 18.41
C GLU A 292 -20.42 -4.77 17.75
#